data_AF-A0A2P4XP58-F1
#
_entry.id   AF-A0A2P4XP58-F1
#
_cell.length_a   1.000
_cell.length_b   1.000
_cell.length_c   1.000
_cell.angle_alpha   90.00
_cell.angle_beta   90.00
_cell.angle_gamma   90.00
#
_symmetry.space_group_name_H-M   'P 1'
#
loop_
_entity.id
_entity.type
_entity.pdbx_description
1 polymer ?
#
loop_
_entity_poly.entity_id
_entity_poly.type
_entity_poly.pdbx_seq_one_letter_code
_entity_poly.pdbx_strand_id
1 'polypeptide(L)'
;MKETKKENEDTHERVFRDRQYQVDAAIVRIMKARKKLSHALLMTEIFTQVRFPAKAADIKRRIESLIDREYLARDSNNAQMYNYLA
;
A
#
# COMPACT_ATOMS: atom_id res chain seq x y z
N MET A 1 18.17 -14.51 28.56
CA MET A 1 17.49 -15.30 27.50
C MET A 1 18.03 -14.83 26.16
N LYS A 2 18.71 -15.69 25.40
CA LYS A 2 19.13 -15.39 24.02
C LYS A 2 17.98 -15.85 23.13
N GLU A 3 17.27 -14.92 22.50
CA GLU A 3 16.29 -15.22 21.45
C GLU A 3 16.95 -16.15 20.41
N THR A 4 16.28 -17.25 20.12
CA THR A 4 16.76 -18.23 19.14
C THR A 4 16.57 -17.65 17.75
N LYS A 5 17.51 -17.85 16.79
CA LYS A 5 17.44 -17.27 15.43
C LYS A 5 16.06 -17.38 14.76
N LYS A 6 15.34 -18.48 15.01
CA LYS A 6 13.99 -18.75 14.51
C LYS A 6 12.90 -17.80 15.03
N GLU A 7 12.98 -17.36 16.29
CA GLU A 7 12.01 -16.42 16.88
C GLU A 7 12.20 -15.01 16.32
N ASN A 8 13.46 -14.65 16.04
CA ASN A 8 13.77 -13.38 15.39
C ASN A 8 13.24 -13.35 13.94
N GLU A 9 13.41 -14.42 13.18
CA GLU A 9 12.90 -14.52 11.80
C GLU A 9 11.36 -14.41 11.75
N ASP A 10 10.64 -15.16 12.60
CA ASP A 10 9.17 -15.09 12.65
C ASP A 10 8.66 -13.70 13.05
N THR A 11 9.33 -13.05 14.00
CA THR A 11 9.00 -11.68 14.42
C THR A 11 9.18 -10.69 13.26
N HIS A 12 10.24 -10.82 12.47
CA HIS A 12 10.49 -9.94 11.32
C HIS A 12 9.44 -10.13 10.22
N GLU A 13 9.02 -11.38 9.95
CA GLU A 13 7.95 -11.65 8.98
C GLU A 13 6.61 -11.05 9.42
N ARG A 14 6.26 -11.18 10.71
CA ARG A 14 5.03 -10.59 11.25
C ARG A 14 5.03 -9.07 11.08
N VAL A 15 6.13 -8.42 11.44
CA VAL A 15 6.28 -6.96 11.26
C VAL A 15 6.18 -6.55 9.78
N PHE A 16 6.75 -7.36 8.88
CA PHE A 16 6.66 -7.08 7.45
C PHE A 16 5.21 -7.17 6.93
N ARG A 17 4.47 -8.21 7.33
CA ARG A 17 3.04 -8.35 7.00
C ARG A 17 2.21 -7.20 7.54
N ASP A 18 2.43 -6.81 8.79
CA ASP A 18 1.72 -5.67 9.41
C ASP A 18 1.94 -4.36 8.66
N ARG A 19 3.19 -4.13 8.20
CA ARG A 19 3.51 -2.96 7.37
C ARG A 19 2.75 -3.00 6.04
N GLN A 20 2.66 -4.15 5.38
CA GLN A 20 1.90 -4.28 4.14
C GLN A 20 0.42 -3.97 4.35
N TYR A 21 -0.19 -4.46 5.42
CA TYR A 21 -1.58 -4.16 5.76
C TYR A 21 -1.79 -2.67 6.06
N GLN A 22 -0.84 -2.01 6.71
CA GLN A 22 -0.90 -0.56 6.94
C GLN A 22 -0.86 0.24 5.63
N VAL A 23 -0.02 -0.17 4.66
CA VAL A 23 0.00 0.46 3.33
C VAL A 23 -1.33 0.28 2.62
N ASP A 24 -1.88 -0.94 2.59
CA ASP A 24 -3.17 -1.21 1.96
C ASP A 24 -4.29 -0.36 2.56
N ALA A 25 -4.37 -0.32 3.89
CA ALA A 25 -5.35 0.48 4.60
C ALA A 25 -5.20 1.97 4.29
N ALA A 26 -3.97 2.48 4.20
CA ALA A 26 -3.72 3.87 3.81
C ALA A 26 -4.19 4.15 2.38
N ILE A 27 -3.84 3.29 1.41
CA ILE A 27 -4.27 3.43 0.01
C ILE A 27 -5.80 3.48 -0.08
N VAL A 28 -6.49 2.51 0.53
CA VAL A 28 -7.96 2.42 0.51
C VAL A 28 -8.60 3.65 1.15
N ARG A 29 -8.08 4.12 2.30
CA ARG A 29 -8.61 5.34 2.95
C ARG A 29 -8.47 6.58 2.06
N ILE A 30 -7.29 6.79 1.46
CA ILE A 30 -7.02 7.92 0.56
C ILE A 30 -7.95 7.86 -0.65
N MET A 31 -7.98 6.72 -1.33
CA MET A 31 -8.77 6.54 -2.56
C MET A 31 -10.27 6.60 -2.30
N LYS A 32 -10.76 6.08 -1.16
CA LYS A 32 -12.17 6.19 -0.76
C LYS A 32 -12.61 7.65 -0.58
N ALA A 33 -11.74 8.50 -0.02
CA ALA A 33 -12.01 9.92 0.20
C ALA A 33 -11.91 10.74 -1.09
N ARG A 34 -10.90 10.48 -1.94
CA ARG A 34 -10.65 11.24 -3.17
C ARG A 34 -11.48 10.78 -4.37
N LYS A 35 -11.91 9.52 -4.39
CA LYS A 35 -12.58 8.80 -5.49
C LYS A 35 -11.77 8.64 -6.77
N LYS A 36 -10.99 9.65 -7.16
CA LYS A 36 -10.08 9.66 -8.30
C LYS A 36 -8.80 10.41 -7.93
N LEU A 37 -7.63 9.82 -8.22
CA LEU A 37 -6.34 10.42 -7.86
C LEU A 37 -5.23 9.99 -8.82
N SER A 38 -4.26 10.88 -9.08
CA SER A 38 -3.09 10.55 -9.88
C SER A 38 -2.09 9.70 -9.09
N HIS A 39 -1.26 8.92 -9.79
CA HIS A 39 -0.23 8.10 -9.18
C HIS A 39 0.74 8.93 -8.33
N ALA A 40 1.20 10.07 -8.84
CA ALA A 40 2.12 10.94 -8.13
C ALA A 40 1.53 11.43 -6.80
N LEU A 41 0.28 11.94 -6.82
CA LEU A 41 -0.38 12.43 -5.62
C LEU A 41 -0.69 11.30 -4.62
N LEU A 42 -1.13 10.15 -5.11
CA LEU A 42 -1.37 8.98 -4.28
C LEU A 42 -0.08 8.54 -3.56
N MET A 43 1.04 8.47 -4.28
CA MET A 43 2.35 8.13 -3.70
C MET A 43 2.75 9.13 -2.62
N THR A 44 2.62 10.43 -2.87
CA THR A 44 2.91 11.47 -1.88
C THR A 44 2.05 11.30 -0.63
N GLU A 45 0.72 11.15 -0.76
CA GLU A 45 -0.17 11.00 0.39
C GLU A 45 0.15 9.72 1.20
N ILE A 46 0.49 8.61 0.54
CA ILE A 46 0.90 7.37 1.23
C ILE A 46 2.19 7.58 2.03
N PHE A 47 3.21 8.20 1.44
CA PHE A 47 4.48 8.45 2.13
C PHE A 47 4.31 9.40 3.33
N THR A 48 3.35 10.32 3.28
CA THR A 48 3.02 11.19 4.42
C THR A 48 2.32 10.44 5.56
N GLN A 49 1.48 9.44 5.25
CA GLN A 49 0.73 8.70 6.29
C GLN A 49 1.53 7.56 6.93
N VAL A 50 2.45 6.96 6.18
CA VAL A 50 3.19 5.77 6.63
C VAL A 50 4.39 6.19 7.49
N ARG A 51 4.39 5.79 8.77
CA ARG A 51 5.44 6.16 9.75
C ARG A 51 6.70 5.28 9.71
N PHE A 52 6.84 4.43 8.70
CA PHE A 52 7.99 3.54 8.52
C PHE A 52 8.61 3.71 7.14
N PRO A 53 9.91 3.40 6.98
CA PRO A 53 10.55 3.43 5.67
C PRO A 53 9.90 2.39 4.75
N ALA A 54 9.12 2.86 3.78
CA ALA A 54 8.52 2.04 2.73
C ALA A 54 9.29 2.26 1.41
N LYS A 55 9.52 1.20 0.64
CA LYS A 55 10.10 1.34 -0.70
C LYS A 55 8.99 1.62 -1.70
N ALA A 56 9.23 2.53 -2.64
CA ALA A 56 8.26 2.83 -3.70
C ALA A 56 7.83 1.58 -4.49
N ALA A 57 8.75 0.62 -4.69
CA ALA A 57 8.45 -0.65 -5.36
C ALA A 57 7.40 -1.48 -4.59
N ASP A 58 7.47 -1.50 -3.26
CA ASP A 58 6.53 -2.28 -2.44
C ASP A 58 5.13 -1.64 -2.48
N ILE A 59 5.05 -0.31 -2.41
CA ILE A 59 3.78 0.42 -2.55
C ILE A 59 3.16 0.18 -3.93
N LYS A 60 3.95 0.21 -5.01
CA LYS A 60 3.47 -0.10 -6.36
C LYS A 60 2.87 -1.50 -6.43
N ARG A 61 3.54 -2.53 -5.87
CA ARG A 61 2.97 -3.89 -5.81
C ARG A 61 1.67 -3.95 -5.01
N ARG A 62 1.54 -3.16 -3.93
CA ARG A 62 0.29 -3.07 -3.16
C ARG A 62 -0.84 -2.43 -3.97
N ILE A 63 -0.55 -1.39 -4.75
CA ILE A 63 -1.53 -0.77 -5.66
C ILE A 63 -2.02 -1.79 -6.71
N GLU A 64 -1.13 -2.53 -7.37
CA GLU A 64 -1.55 -3.58 -8.31
C GLU A 64 -2.42 -4.64 -7.61
N SER A 65 -2.02 -5.11 -6.43
CA SER A 65 -2.81 -6.07 -5.65
C SER A 65 -4.22 -5.55 -5.30
N LEU A 66 -4.38 -4.24 -5.12
CA LEU A 66 -5.70 -3.61 -4.88
C LEU A 66 -6.51 -3.43 -6.17
N ILE A 67 -5.85 -3.35 -7.33
CA ILE A 67 -6.51 -3.37 -8.64
C ILE A 67 -7.02 -4.79 -8.93
N ASP A 68 -6.19 -5.81 -8.74
CA ASP A 68 -6.55 -7.22 -8.94
C ASP A 68 -7.71 -7.66 -8.05
N ARG A 69 -7.84 -7.04 -6.87
CA ARG A 69 -8.92 -7.26 -5.89
C ARG A 69 -10.12 -6.32 -6.09
N GLU A 70 -10.17 -5.60 -7.21
CA GLU A 70 -11.27 -4.71 -7.60
C GLU A 70 -11.58 -3.58 -6.60
N TYR A 71 -10.60 -3.17 -5.78
CA TYR A 71 -10.74 -1.95 -4.96
C TYR A 71 -10.45 -0.69 -5.77
N LEU A 72 -9.57 -0.81 -6.76
CA LEU A 72 -9.11 0.28 -7.61
C LEU A 72 -9.18 -0.14 -9.09
N ALA A 73 -9.32 0.84 -9.98
CA ALA A 73 -9.08 0.65 -11.41
C ALA A 73 -8.24 1.78 -11.97
N ARG A 74 -7.47 1.48 -13.03
CA ARG A 74 -6.85 2.52 -13.85
C ARG A 74 -7.91 3.20 -14.71
N ASP A 75 -7.76 4.51 -14.90
CA ASP A 75 -8.61 5.24 -15.83
C ASP A 75 -8.38 4.76 -17.28
N SER A 76 -9.45 4.63 -18.06
CA SER A 76 -9.38 4.15 -19.44
C SER A 76 -8.60 5.08 -20.36
N ASN A 77 -8.57 6.38 -20.04
CA ASN A 77 -7.91 7.39 -20.86
C ASN A 77 -6.50 7.73 -20.34
N ASN A 78 -6.20 7.41 -19.07
CA ASN A 78 -4.93 7.73 -18.45
C ASN A 78 -4.51 6.69 -17.39
N ALA A 79 -3.53 5.86 -17.74
CA ALA A 79 -2.99 4.84 -16.85
C ALA A 79 -2.32 5.38 -15.56
N GLN A 80 -2.02 6.68 -15.49
CA GLN A 80 -1.50 7.36 -14.30
C GLN A 80 -2.60 7.85 -13.35
N MET A 81 -3.88 7.61 -13.66
CA MET A 81 -5.01 7.94 -12.82
C MET A 81 -5.66 6.66 -12.29
N TYR A 82 -5.99 6.66 -11.01
CA TYR A 82 -6.72 5.58 -10.35
C TYR A 82 -8.12 6.06 -9.95
N ASN A 83 -9.08 5.15 -10.04
CA ASN A 83 -10.46 5.31 -9.60
C ASN A 83 -10.74 4.30 -8.49
N TYR A 84 -11.47 4.71 -7.45
CA TYR A 84 -11.94 3.83 -6.38
C TYR A 84 -13.25 3.14 -6.78
N LEU A 85 -13.33 1.83 -6.58
CA LEU A 85 -14.45 0.99 -7.05
C LEU A 85 -15.37 0.47 -5.93
N ALA A 86 -14.92 0.45 -4.68
CA ALA A 86 -15.64 -0.12 -3.53
C ALA A 86 -16.31 0.95 -2.63
#